data_AF-A0AAV3WWI6-F1
#
_entry.id   AF-A0AAV3WWI6-F1
#
_cell.length_a   1.000
_cell.length_b   1.000
_cell.length_c   1.000
_cell.angle_alpha   90.00
_cell.angle_beta   90.00
_cell.angle_gamma   90.00
#
_symmetry.space_group_name_H-M   'P 1'
#
loop_
_entity.id
_entity.type
_entity.pdbx_description
1 polymer ?
#
loop_
_entity_poly.entity_id
_entity_poly.type
_entity_poly.pdbx_seq_one_letter_code
_entity_poly.pdbx_strand_id
1 'polypeptide(L)'
;MKNKLSIIMCLSIAVLAGCSRSVSRDKWESLEPGMTIDEIEEQIGSPKEDITDQRTMLDLTNEEISAYETVLSTSISIGSDNDLTKPMEDALMDLNVLHSSIENQEDVRIYQYEVNDSDSTNDLEIYFYRGEVFYYSAMYDY
;
A
#
# COMPACT_ATOMS: atom_id res chain seq x y z
N MET A 1 21.38 12.97 56.96
CA MET A 1 20.55 13.14 55.76
C MET A 1 21.44 12.90 54.55
N LYS A 2 21.27 11.77 53.86
CA LYS A 2 22.04 11.40 52.67
C LYS A 2 21.03 10.97 51.60
N ASN A 3 20.81 11.84 50.61
CA ASN A 3 19.98 11.53 49.45
C ASN A 3 20.72 10.51 48.58
N LYS A 4 20.04 9.41 48.24
CA LYS A 4 20.42 8.55 47.12
C LYS A 4 19.20 8.38 46.24
N LEU A 5 19.20 9.14 45.16
CA LEU A 5 18.26 9.06 44.05
C LEU A 5 18.67 7.82 43.22
N SER A 6 17.82 6.79 43.19
CA SER A 6 17.99 5.67 42.27
C SER A 6 16.93 5.79 41.19
N ILE A 7 17.32 6.45 40.09
CA ILE A 7 16.57 6.44 38.82
C ILE A 7 16.83 5.08 38.19
N ILE A 8 15.82 4.20 38.19
CA ILE A 8 15.85 2.97 37.39
C ILE A 8 15.37 3.36 36.00
N MET A 9 16.34 3.44 35.10
CA MET A 9 16.21 3.68 33.67
C MET A 9 15.62 2.40 33.05
N CYS A 10 14.31 2.39 32.77
CA CYS A 10 13.72 1.31 31.99
C CYS A 10 14.19 1.44 30.54
N LEU A 11 14.95 0.42 30.15
CA LEU A 11 15.64 0.21 28.89
C LEU A 11 14.64 0.35 27.72
N SER A 12 14.71 1.45 26.99
CA SER A 12 14.10 1.58 25.68
C SER A 12 14.85 0.66 24.72
N ILE A 13 14.31 -0.52 24.47
CA ILE A 13 14.71 -1.35 23.31
C ILE A 13 14.07 -0.70 22.09
N ALA A 14 14.67 0.41 21.65
CA ALA A 14 14.51 0.87 20.29
C ALA A 14 15.22 -0.15 19.41
N VAL A 15 14.46 -1.12 18.88
CA VAL A 15 14.95 -1.93 17.77
C VAL A 15 15.06 -1.00 16.58
N LEU A 16 16.24 -0.42 16.43
CA LEU A 16 16.71 0.24 15.22
C LEU A 16 16.84 -0.84 14.14
N ALA A 17 15.72 -1.26 13.54
CA ALA A 17 15.71 -1.95 12.26
C ALA A 17 15.80 -0.90 11.15
N GLY A 18 16.95 -0.23 11.08
CA GLY A 18 17.35 0.59 9.94
C GLY A 18 17.92 -0.27 8.81
N CYS A 19 17.21 -1.35 8.45
CA CYS A 19 17.46 -2.07 7.20
C CYS A 19 16.62 -1.37 6.13
N SER A 20 17.17 -1.15 4.93
CA SER A 20 16.46 -0.46 3.85
C SER A 20 15.05 -1.02 3.73
N ARG A 21 14.03 -0.16 3.88
CA ARG A 21 12.59 -0.50 3.82
C ARG A 21 12.14 -0.75 2.37
N SER A 22 13.02 -1.38 1.60
CA SER A 22 12.81 -1.71 0.22
C SER A 22 12.36 -3.15 0.12
N VAL A 23 11.21 -3.38 -0.50
CA VAL A 23 10.66 -4.70 -0.78
C VAL A 23 11.24 -5.19 -2.12
N SER A 24 11.65 -6.46 -2.18
CA SER A 24 12.04 -7.11 -3.44
C SER A 24 10.80 -7.51 -4.24
N ARG A 25 10.85 -7.48 -5.57
CA ARG A 25 9.73 -7.91 -6.44
C ARG A 25 9.14 -9.26 -6.03
N ASP A 26 9.96 -10.29 -5.80
CA ASP A 26 9.50 -11.63 -5.37
C ASP A 26 8.62 -11.63 -4.12
N LYS A 27 8.89 -10.72 -3.18
CA LYS A 27 8.15 -10.59 -1.92
C LYS A 27 6.82 -9.87 -2.13
N TRP A 28 6.84 -8.85 -2.98
CA TRP A 28 5.65 -8.12 -3.40
C TRP A 28 4.69 -9.01 -4.21
N GLU A 29 5.21 -9.81 -5.15
CA GLU A 29 4.37 -10.68 -6.00
C GLU A 29 3.70 -11.82 -5.22
N SER A 30 4.15 -12.06 -3.99
CA SER A 30 3.56 -13.06 -3.09
C SER A 30 2.44 -12.50 -2.19
N LEU A 31 2.05 -11.23 -2.38
CA LEU A 31 0.91 -10.65 -1.67
C LEU A 31 -0.41 -11.12 -2.28
N GLU A 32 -1.42 -11.31 -1.42
CA GLU A 32 -2.75 -11.72 -1.83
C GLU A 32 -3.83 -10.91 -1.09
N PRO A 33 -4.98 -10.60 -1.73
CA PRO A 33 -6.13 -10.05 -1.03
C PRO A 33 -6.57 -10.93 0.15
N GLY A 34 -6.96 -10.30 1.24
CA GLY A 34 -7.36 -10.96 2.50
C GLY A 34 -6.23 -11.13 3.52
N MET A 35 -4.97 -10.91 3.15
CA MET A 35 -3.87 -10.90 4.12
C MET A 35 -4.06 -9.81 5.17
N THR A 36 -3.79 -10.13 6.42
CA THR A 36 -3.84 -9.18 7.53
C THR A 36 -2.59 -8.28 7.56
N ILE A 37 -2.69 -7.14 8.24
CA ILE A 37 -1.54 -6.26 8.48
C ILE A 37 -0.34 -7.02 9.08
N ASP A 38 -0.57 -7.91 10.05
CA ASP A 38 0.49 -8.68 10.70
C ASP A 38 1.18 -9.63 9.72
N GLU A 39 0.41 -10.28 8.82
CA GLU A 39 0.96 -11.15 7.77
C GLU A 39 1.80 -10.36 6.76
N ILE A 40 1.34 -9.16 6.37
CA ILE A 40 2.10 -8.26 5.49
C ILE A 40 3.41 -7.84 6.16
N GLU A 41 3.35 -7.40 7.41
CA GLU A 41 4.55 -6.98 8.14
C GLU A 41 5.53 -8.14 8.38
N GLU A 42 5.04 -9.37 8.59
CA GLU A 42 5.88 -10.56 8.70
C GLU A 42 6.56 -10.90 7.36
N GLN A 43 5.83 -10.79 6.25
CA GLN A 43 6.29 -11.22 4.93
C GLN A 43 7.25 -10.20 4.28
N ILE A 44 6.85 -8.93 4.26
CA ILE A 44 7.54 -7.86 3.53
C ILE A 44 8.14 -6.78 4.43
N GLY A 45 7.88 -6.84 5.74
CA GLY A 45 8.42 -5.91 6.73
C GLY A 45 7.51 -4.70 6.99
N SER A 46 7.96 -3.83 7.88
CA SER A 46 7.21 -2.61 8.21
C SER A 46 7.25 -1.60 7.05
N PRO A 47 6.15 -0.86 6.83
CA PRO A 47 6.07 0.11 5.75
C PRO A 47 7.01 1.30 5.95
N LYS A 48 7.30 1.98 4.84
CA LYS A 48 7.94 3.30 4.85
C LYS A 48 7.00 4.32 5.49
N GLU A 49 5.73 4.28 5.11
CA GLU A 49 4.69 5.17 5.61
C GLU A 49 3.39 4.39 5.90
N ASP A 50 2.76 4.73 7.02
CA ASP A 50 1.42 4.28 7.41
C ASP A 50 0.48 5.49 7.28
N ILE A 51 -0.35 5.48 6.24
CA ILE A 51 -1.20 6.59 5.85
C ILE A 51 -2.62 6.33 6.34
N THR A 52 -3.07 7.18 7.26
CA THR A 52 -4.43 7.16 7.81
C THR A 52 -5.14 8.51 7.68
N ASP A 53 -4.49 9.53 7.10
CA ASP A 53 -5.11 10.82 6.83
C ASP A 53 -6.11 10.68 5.68
N GLN A 54 -7.37 11.02 5.94
CA GLN A 54 -8.45 10.84 4.96
C GLN A 54 -8.16 11.53 3.62
N ARG A 55 -7.62 12.75 3.67
CA ARG A 55 -7.37 13.51 2.44
C ARG A 55 -6.24 12.88 1.64
N THR A 56 -5.14 12.50 2.29
CA THR A 56 -4.05 11.81 1.61
C THR A 56 -4.51 10.49 0.99
N MET A 57 -5.33 9.71 1.70
CA MET A 57 -5.86 8.45 1.17
C MET A 57 -6.76 8.68 -0.07
N LEU A 58 -7.61 9.72 -0.06
CA LEU A 58 -8.41 10.09 -1.22
C LEU A 58 -7.53 10.55 -2.40
N ASP A 59 -6.50 11.35 -2.12
CA ASP A 59 -5.58 11.84 -3.16
C ASP A 59 -4.90 10.66 -3.87
N LEU A 60 -4.38 9.67 -3.14
CA LEU A 60 -3.75 8.46 -3.70
C LEU A 60 -4.74 7.57 -4.47
N THR A 61 -5.90 7.31 -3.88
CA THR A 61 -6.93 6.47 -4.53
C THR A 61 -7.41 7.11 -5.85
N ASN A 62 -7.55 8.44 -5.90
CA ASN A 62 -7.95 9.15 -7.11
C ASN A 62 -6.88 9.16 -8.20
N GLU A 63 -5.60 9.16 -7.82
CA GLU A 63 -4.48 9.02 -8.75
C GLU A 63 -4.54 7.66 -9.46
N GLU A 64 -4.70 6.58 -8.70
CA GLU A 64 -4.86 5.22 -9.24
C GLU A 64 -6.08 5.11 -10.15
N ILE A 65 -7.25 5.59 -9.71
CA ILE A 65 -8.49 5.62 -10.54
C ILE A 65 -8.22 6.31 -11.88
N SER A 66 -7.60 7.49 -11.83
CA SER A 66 -7.31 8.29 -13.04
C SER A 66 -6.35 7.56 -13.98
N ALA A 67 -5.37 6.82 -13.44
CA ALA A 67 -4.45 6.02 -14.23
C ALA A 67 -5.17 4.90 -14.99
N TYR A 68 -6.01 4.11 -14.31
CA TYR A 68 -6.79 3.04 -14.95
C TYR A 68 -7.80 3.57 -15.98
N GLU A 69 -8.52 4.66 -15.68
CA GLU A 69 -9.46 5.28 -16.63
C GLU A 69 -8.76 5.77 -17.90
N THR A 70 -7.54 6.31 -17.76
CA THR A 70 -6.72 6.76 -18.90
C THR A 70 -6.32 5.59 -19.80
N VAL A 71 -5.89 4.46 -19.21
CA VAL A 71 -5.51 3.27 -19.98
C VAL A 71 -6.73 2.63 -20.66
N LEU A 72 -7.83 2.47 -19.93
CA LEU A 72 -9.08 1.91 -20.45
C LEU A 72 -9.63 2.74 -21.62
N SER A 73 -9.72 4.07 -21.46
CA SER A 73 -10.19 4.95 -22.54
C SER A 73 -9.30 4.92 -23.79
N THR A 74 -7.99 4.78 -23.61
CA THR A 74 -7.04 4.62 -24.72
C THR A 74 -7.23 3.28 -25.44
N SER A 75 -7.40 2.19 -24.69
CA SER A 75 -7.60 0.83 -25.23
C SER A 75 -8.90 0.69 -26.04
N ILE A 76 -9.97 1.33 -25.60
CA ILE A 76 -11.27 1.37 -26.29
C ILE A 76 -11.15 2.17 -27.59
N SER A 77 -10.43 3.30 -27.57
CA SER A 77 -10.24 4.17 -28.74
C SER A 77 -9.50 3.48 -29.89
N ILE A 78 -8.57 2.57 -29.57
CA ILE A 78 -7.80 1.80 -30.57
C ILE A 78 -8.47 0.50 -31.02
N GLY A 79 -9.65 0.16 -30.50
CA GLY A 79 -10.41 -1.04 -30.89
C GLY A 79 -9.68 -2.35 -30.58
N SER A 80 -8.83 -2.36 -29.55
CA SER A 80 -8.09 -3.55 -29.13
C SER A 80 -8.95 -4.36 -28.17
N ASP A 81 -9.35 -5.57 -28.55
CA ASP A 81 -9.75 -6.61 -27.58
C ASP A 81 -8.50 -6.99 -26.79
N ASN A 82 -8.16 -6.21 -25.76
CA ASN A 82 -7.02 -6.47 -24.91
C ASN A 82 -7.46 -7.37 -23.74
N ASP A 83 -6.79 -8.50 -23.55
CA ASP A 83 -7.02 -9.41 -22.41
C ASP A 83 -6.86 -8.72 -21.04
N LEU A 84 -6.25 -7.52 -21.01
CA LEU A 84 -6.09 -6.69 -19.81
C LEU A 84 -7.30 -5.82 -19.45
N THR A 85 -8.28 -5.63 -20.34
CA THR A 85 -9.43 -4.74 -20.07
C THR A 85 -10.22 -5.18 -18.84
N LYS A 86 -10.50 -6.47 -18.71
CA LYS A 86 -11.28 -6.97 -17.57
C LYS A 86 -10.53 -6.85 -16.22
N PRO A 87 -9.27 -7.27 -16.09
CA PRO A 87 -8.48 -7.01 -14.88
C PRO A 87 -8.43 -5.52 -14.48
N MET A 88 -8.35 -4.61 -15.45
CA MET A 88 -8.39 -3.17 -15.19
C MET A 88 -9.76 -2.69 -14.71
N GLU A 89 -10.85 -3.19 -15.29
CA GLU A 89 -12.21 -2.89 -14.84
C GLU A 89 -12.46 -3.41 -13.40
N ASP A 90 -11.96 -4.60 -13.08
CA ASP A 90 -12.04 -5.19 -11.75
C ASP A 90 -11.25 -4.33 -10.73
N ALA A 91 -10.01 -3.92 -11.07
CA ALA A 91 -9.20 -3.02 -10.25
C ALA A 91 -9.88 -1.66 -10.03
N LEU A 92 -10.48 -1.07 -11.08
CA LEU A 92 -11.22 0.18 -10.99
C LEU A 92 -12.45 0.05 -10.08
N MET A 93 -13.14 -1.09 -10.10
CA MET A 93 -14.25 -1.36 -9.20
C MET A 93 -13.78 -1.38 -7.75
N ASP A 94 -12.68 -2.08 -7.45
CA ASP A 94 -12.12 -2.16 -6.10
C ASP A 94 -11.67 -0.78 -5.59
N LEU A 95 -11.02 0.02 -6.44
CA LEU A 95 -10.62 1.39 -6.12
C LEU A 95 -11.83 2.30 -5.83
N ASN A 96 -12.94 2.16 -6.56
CA ASN A 96 -14.16 2.92 -6.30
C ASN A 96 -14.83 2.54 -4.97
N VAL A 97 -14.75 1.26 -4.58
CA VAL A 97 -15.18 0.79 -3.26
C VAL A 97 -14.34 1.45 -2.18
N LEU A 98 -13.00 1.44 -2.32
CA LEU A 98 -12.09 2.10 -1.38
C LEU A 98 -12.35 3.59 -1.27
N HIS A 99 -12.48 4.31 -2.39
CA HIS A 99 -12.79 5.74 -2.39
C HIS A 99 -14.06 6.03 -1.57
N SER A 100 -15.14 5.28 -1.83
CA SER A 100 -16.40 5.43 -1.11
C SER A 100 -16.25 5.12 0.39
N SER A 101 -15.50 4.07 0.75
CA SER A 101 -15.23 3.73 2.15
C SER A 101 -14.42 4.81 2.87
N ILE A 102 -13.42 5.42 2.20
CA ILE A 102 -12.64 6.53 2.75
C ILE A 102 -13.53 7.77 2.96
N GLU A 103 -14.38 8.14 2.00
CA GLU A 103 -15.32 9.27 2.14
C GLU A 103 -16.27 9.08 3.33
N ASN A 104 -16.71 7.84 3.55
CA ASN A 104 -17.58 7.46 4.67
C ASN A 104 -16.84 7.25 5.99
N GLN A 105 -15.53 7.52 6.05
CA GLN A 105 -14.69 7.36 7.25
C GLN A 105 -14.74 5.93 7.81
N GLU A 106 -14.82 4.94 6.92
CA GLU A 106 -14.68 3.54 7.31
C GLU A 106 -13.21 3.20 7.62
N ASP A 107 -12.98 2.00 8.14
CA ASP A 107 -11.64 1.51 8.51
C ASP A 107 -10.82 1.18 7.26
N VAL A 108 -10.19 2.21 6.70
CA VAL A 108 -9.25 2.11 5.58
C VAL A 108 -7.89 2.64 6.02
N ARG A 109 -6.84 1.96 5.56
CA ARG A 109 -5.44 2.33 5.80
C ARG A 109 -4.63 2.04 4.55
N ILE A 110 -3.63 2.86 4.26
CA ILE A 110 -2.69 2.60 3.17
C ILE A 110 -1.28 2.46 3.73
N TYR A 111 -0.61 1.35 3.40
CA TYR A 111 0.82 1.21 3.63
C TYR A 111 1.58 1.53 2.35
N GLN A 112 2.58 2.40 2.45
CA GLN A 112 3.50 2.68 1.37
C GLN A 112 4.84 2.00 1.62
N TYR A 113 5.35 1.32 0.59
CA TYR A 113 6.64 0.66 0.55
C TYR A 113 7.47 1.20 -0.60
N GLU A 114 8.78 1.16 -0.44
CA GLU A 114 9.71 1.37 -1.56
C GLU A 114 10.00 -0.01 -2.18
N VAL A 115 9.93 -0.14 -3.49
CA VAL A 115 10.30 -1.37 -4.22
C VAL A 115 11.57 -1.07 -5.00
N ASN A 116 12.59 -1.89 -4.77
CA ASN A 116 13.82 -1.85 -5.56
C ASN A 116 13.69 -2.86 -6.70
N ASP A 117 13.44 -2.35 -7.90
CA ASP A 117 13.65 -3.11 -9.13
C ASP A 117 15.03 -2.76 -9.72
N SER A 118 15.60 -3.63 -10.56
CA SER A 118 17.01 -3.56 -11.00
C SER A 118 17.45 -2.20 -11.54
N ASP A 119 16.51 -1.41 -12.07
CA ASP A 119 16.77 -0.12 -12.73
C ASP A 119 15.87 1.03 -12.24
N SER A 120 14.96 0.79 -11.29
CA SER A 120 14.04 1.81 -10.77
C SER A 120 13.65 1.61 -9.30
N THR A 121 13.45 2.73 -8.60
CA THR A 121 12.81 2.76 -7.30
C THR A 121 11.37 3.19 -7.50
N ASN A 122 10.46 2.36 -7.03
CA ASN A 122 9.05 2.39 -7.35
C ASN A 122 8.26 2.33 -6.04
N ASP A 123 7.20 3.12 -5.88
CA ASP A 123 6.38 3.03 -4.66
C ASP A 123 5.31 1.95 -4.84
N LEU A 124 5.18 1.09 -3.84
CA LEU A 124 4.11 0.11 -3.71
C LEU A 124 3.15 0.60 -2.64
N GLU A 125 1.87 0.61 -2.97
CA GLU A 125 0.80 0.97 -2.06
C GLU A 125 -0.08 -0.24 -1.80
N ILE A 126 -0.33 -0.53 -0.52
CA ILE A 126 -1.21 -1.62 -0.08
C ILE A 126 -2.36 -1.00 0.69
N TYR A 127 -3.57 -1.22 0.19
CA TYR A 127 -4.81 -0.67 0.70
C TYR A 127 -5.51 -1.73 1.55
N PHE A 128 -5.65 -1.43 2.84
CA PHE A 128 -6.35 -2.28 3.78
C PHE A 128 -7.78 -1.77 3.98
N TYR A 129 -8.74 -2.68 3.96
CA TYR A 129 -10.11 -2.42 4.38
C TYR A 129 -10.46 -3.38 5.53
N ARG A 130 -10.84 -2.82 6.69
CA ARG A 130 -11.13 -3.59 7.91
C ARG A 130 -9.97 -4.49 8.37
N GLY A 131 -8.74 -4.02 8.17
CA GLY A 131 -7.50 -4.70 8.61
C GLY A 131 -6.98 -5.79 7.67
N GLU A 132 -7.62 -6.01 6.54
CA GLU A 132 -7.22 -6.99 5.52
C GLU A 132 -6.89 -6.29 4.20
N VAL A 133 -5.90 -6.81 3.47
CA VAL A 133 -5.54 -6.34 2.13
C VAL A 133 -6.75 -6.45 1.23
N PHE A 134 -7.17 -5.32 0.68
CA PHE A 134 -8.27 -5.23 -0.26
C PHE A 134 -7.78 -5.00 -1.68
N TYR A 135 -6.82 -4.10 -1.83
CA TYR A 135 -6.18 -3.75 -3.10
C TYR A 135 -4.71 -3.45 -2.86
N TYR A 136 -3.90 -3.57 -3.90
CA TYR A 136 -2.54 -3.07 -3.91
C TYR A 136 -2.18 -2.57 -5.29
N SER A 137 -1.34 -1.55 -5.39
CA SER A 137 -0.93 -1.01 -6.69
C SER A 137 -0.03 -2.02 -7.39
N ALA A 138 -0.57 -2.69 -8.40
CA ALA A 138 0.24 -3.49 -9.29
C ALA A 138 0.99 -2.53 -10.20
N MET A 139 2.31 -2.44 -10.02
CA MET A 139 3.18 -1.84 -11.01
C MET A 139 3.16 -2.69 -12.27
N TYR A 140 2.16 -2.43 -13.10
CA TYR A 140 2.17 -2.87 -14.47
C TYR A 140 3.10 -1.92 -15.22
N ASP A 141 4.23 -2.47 -15.69
CA ASP A 141 4.98 -1.87 -16.79
C ASP A 141 4.07 -1.91 -18.03
N TYR A 142 3.23 -0.89 -18.21
CA TYR A 142 2.38 -0.71 -19.39
C TYR A 142 3.18 -0.15 -20.59
#